data_AF-A0A4Q2XJI9-F1
#
_entry.id   AF-A0A4Q2XJI9-F1
#
_cell.length_a   1.000
_cell.length_b   1.000
_cell.length_c   1.000
_cell.angle_alpha   90.00
_cell.angle_beta   90.00
_cell.angle_gamma   90.00
#
_symmetry.space_group_name_H-M   'P 1'
#
loop_
_entity.id
_entity.type
_entity.pdbx_description
1 polymer ?
#
loop_
_entity_poly.entity_id
_entity_poly.type
_entity_poly.pdbx_seq_one_letter_code
_entity_poly.pdbx_strand_id
1 'polypeptide(L)'
;MAFAANSGSTATYILGPGAGWGYAINSIVSLASWRDSALYQQTYQIWTRAVGGATFDLAYPVGNDLNPVADLNSGGSSKITVSDSNGGFVAYGIDAIRFVILDIPAGFEPNPGGGSTAFREIDVFGSAVIPEPGSTLMFLGATLAALGLRRRALS
;
A
#
# COMPACT_ATOMS: atom_id res chain seq x y z
N MET A 1 -16.97 -4.22 10.29
CA MET A 1 -16.83 -2.80 9.90
C MET A 1 -15.89 -2.16 10.90
N ALA A 2 -14.84 -1.49 10.46
CA ALA A 2 -13.95 -0.73 11.33
C ALA A 2 -14.34 0.74 11.23
N PHE A 3 -14.87 1.29 12.33
CA PHE A 3 -15.18 2.70 12.45
C PHE A 3 -13.97 3.43 13.02
N ALA A 4 -13.53 4.49 12.37
CA ALA A 4 -12.53 5.39 12.92
C ALA A 4 -13.24 6.65 13.38
N ALA A 5 -13.48 6.72 14.68
CA ALA A 5 -14.32 7.75 15.28
C ALA A 5 -13.71 9.16 15.25
N ASN A 6 -12.39 9.28 15.04
CA ASN A 6 -11.65 10.55 15.14
C ASN A 6 -10.49 10.61 14.14
N SER A 7 -10.31 11.76 13.50
CA SER A 7 -9.09 12.08 12.76
C SER A 7 -7.81 11.86 13.59
N GLY A 8 -6.76 11.38 12.92
CA GLY A 8 -5.50 11.00 13.53
C GLY A 8 -5.48 9.57 14.10
N SER A 9 -6.61 8.86 14.09
CA SER A 9 -6.64 7.43 14.42
C SER A 9 -5.73 6.65 13.46
N THR A 10 -5.02 5.64 13.97
CA THR A 10 -4.10 4.86 13.14
C THR A 10 -4.34 3.36 13.24
N ALA A 11 -4.09 2.67 12.13
CA ALA A 11 -3.99 1.21 12.07
C ALA A 11 -2.61 0.86 11.49
N THR A 12 -1.77 0.19 12.26
CA THR A 12 -0.42 -0.20 11.84
C THR A 12 -0.34 -1.71 11.71
N TYR A 13 0.23 -2.17 10.60
CA TYR A 13 0.46 -3.57 10.29
C TYR A 13 1.95 -3.80 10.08
N ILE A 14 2.53 -4.68 10.89
CA ILE A 14 3.92 -5.12 10.74
C ILE A 14 3.90 -6.34 9.80
N LEU A 15 4.55 -6.20 8.65
CA LEU A 15 4.68 -7.26 7.64
C LEU A 15 5.89 -8.16 7.94
N GLY A 16 6.90 -7.58 8.60
CA GLY A 16 8.20 -8.22 8.82
C GLY A 16 9.12 -8.06 7.61
N PRO A 17 10.34 -8.62 7.68
CA PRO A 17 11.38 -8.37 6.68
C PRO A 17 11.17 -9.15 5.36
N GLY A 18 10.13 -9.98 5.24
CA GLY A 18 9.93 -10.85 4.07
C GLY A 18 11.14 -11.77 3.86
N ALA A 19 11.71 -11.77 2.65
CA ALA A 19 12.94 -12.50 2.31
C ALA A 19 14.24 -11.75 2.72
N GLY A 20 14.15 -10.82 3.67
CA GLY A 20 15.24 -9.94 4.12
C GLY A 20 15.26 -8.56 3.46
N TRP A 21 14.46 -8.37 2.41
CA TRP A 21 14.40 -7.14 1.61
C TRP A 21 13.03 -6.45 1.67
N GLY A 22 12.14 -6.91 2.54
CA GLY A 22 10.80 -6.37 2.70
C GLY A 22 9.85 -6.76 1.59
N TYR A 23 8.82 -5.96 1.42
CA TYR A 23 7.74 -6.17 0.46
C TYR A 23 7.69 -5.04 -0.56
N ALA A 24 7.33 -5.40 -1.78
CA ALA A 24 6.97 -4.48 -2.83
C ALA A 24 5.44 -4.46 -2.95
N ILE A 25 4.85 -3.28 -2.77
CA ILE A 25 3.39 -3.08 -2.76
C ILE A 25 2.96 -2.56 -4.12
N ASN A 26 2.14 -3.34 -4.81
CA ASN A 26 1.65 -3.00 -6.15
C ASN A 26 0.42 -2.11 -6.10
N SER A 27 -0.53 -2.46 -5.23
CA SER A 27 -1.77 -1.71 -5.11
C SER A 27 -2.40 -1.84 -3.73
N ILE A 28 -3.19 -0.83 -3.39
CA ILE A 28 -4.01 -0.83 -2.19
C ILE A 28 -5.43 -0.48 -2.62
N VAL A 29 -6.40 -1.29 -2.21
CA VAL A 29 -7.81 -1.12 -2.55
C VAL A 29 -8.59 -0.89 -1.27
N SER A 30 -9.44 0.11 -1.24
CA SER A 30 -10.31 0.37 -0.10
C SER A 30 -11.75 0.58 -0.52
N LEU A 31 -12.65 0.05 0.30
CA LEU A 31 -14.09 0.09 0.10
C LEU A 31 -14.78 0.76 1.29
N ALA A 32 -15.60 1.75 0.99
CA ALA A 32 -16.53 2.37 1.92
C ALA A 32 -17.94 2.34 1.36
N SER A 33 -18.96 2.46 2.21
CA SER A 33 -20.35 2.33 1.80
C SER A 33 -21.28 3.01 2.78
N TRP A 34 -22.58 2.82 2.58
CA TRP A 34 -23.66 3.41 3.35
C TRP A 34 -23.76 4.92 3.09
N ARG A 35 -24.04 5.24 1.82
CA ARG A 35 -24.28 6.63 1.38
C ARG A 35 -25.40 7.29 2.19
N ASP A 36 -26.49 6.59 2.43
CA ASP A 36 -27.64 7.06 3.24
C ASP A 36 -27.29 7.39 4.70
N SER A 37 -26.10 6.99 5.16
CA SER A 37 -25.56 7.32 6.48
C SER A 37 -24.29 8.16 6.42
N ALA A 38 -23.95 8.72 5.25
CA ALA A 38 -22.78 9.57 5.07
C ALA A 38 -21.43 8.87 5.38
N LEU A 39 -21.34 7.54 5.22
CA LEU A 39 -20.13 6.75 5.53
C LEU A 39 -19.36 6.28 4.27
N TYR A 40 -19.73 6.80 3.10
CA TYR A 40 -19.24 6.34 1.82
C TYR A 40 -17.95 7.03 1.38
N GLN A 41 -17.58 8.15 1.99
CA GLN A 41 -16.38 8.90 1.64
C GLN A 41 -15.16 8.42 2.43
N GLN A 42 -13.97 8.62 1.86
CA GLN A 42 -12.73 8.06 2.39
C GLN A 42 -11.58 9.05 2.30
N THR A 43 -11.15 9.59 3.44
CA THR A 43 -9.97 10.44 3.59
C THR A 43 -8.99 9.79 4.56
N TYR A 44 -7.80 9.42 4.08
CA TYR A 44 -6.77 8.79 4.90
C TYR A 44 -5.39 8.93 4.26
N GLN A 45 -4.36 8.59 5.00
CA GLN A 45 -2.99 8.55 4.50
C GLN A 45 -2.42 7.16 4.65
N ILE A 46 -1.61 6.78 3.68
CA ILE A 46 -0.86 5.54 3.65
C ILE A 46 0.59 5.89 3.95
N TRP A 47 1.09 5.38 5.06
CA TRP A 47 2.45 5.54 5.52
C TRP A 47 3.14 4.18 5.50
N THR A 48 4.43 4.16 5.19
CA THR A 48 5.20 2.92 5.14
C THR A 48 6.52 3.08 5.86
N ARG A 49 7.08 1.97 6.33
CA ARG A 49 8.41 1.93 6.92
C ARG A 49 9.26 0.96 6.12
N ALA A 50 10.44 1.42 5.69
CA ALA A 50 11.42 0.58 5.03
C ALA A 50 12.04 -0.42 6.01
N VAL A 51 12.50 -1.57 5.52
CA VAL A 51 13.24 -2.56 6.33
C VAL A 51 14.45 -1.88 6.98
N GLY A 52 14.58 -2.03 8.31
CA GLY A 52 15.65 -1.39 9.09
C GLY A 52 15.42 0.09 9.39
N GLY A 53 14.35 0.69 8.86
CA GLY A 53 13.93 2.05 9.19
C GLY A 53 13.33 2.16 10.58
N ALA A 54 13.50 3.32 11.22
CA ALA A 54 12.90 3.63 12.53
C ALA A 54 11.57 4.40 12.41
N THR A 55 11.39 5.14 11.31
CA THR A 55 10.28 6.06 11.09
C THR A 55 9.38 5.59 9.95
N PHE A 56 8.13 6.06 9.96
CA PHE A 56 7.22 5.88 8.83
C PHE A 56 7.30 7.11 7.94
N ASP A 57 7.28 6.88 6.63
CA ASP A 57 7.26 7.91 5.59
C ASP A 57 5.91 7.86 4.85
N LEU A 58 5.40 9.03 4.46
CA LEU A 58 4.15 9.14 3.73
C LEU A 58 4.35 8.57 2.32
N ALA A 59 3.67 7.46 2.01
CA ALA A 59 3.69 6.86 0.68
C ALA A 59 2.64 7.50 -0.22
N TYR A 60 1.41 7.67 0.29
CA TYR A 60 0.33 8.24 -0.51
C TYR A 60 -0.78 8.87 0.34
N PRO A 61 -1.17 10.13 0.11
CA PRO A 61 -2.39 10.70 0.68
C PRO A 61 -3.59 10.30 -0.18
N VAL A 62 -4.59 9.68 0.44
CA VAL A 62 -5.88 9.39 -0.19
C VAL A 62 -6.86 10.49 0.20
N GLY A 63 -7.08 11.40 -0.74
CA GLY A 63 -8.15 12.39 -0.70
C GLY A 63 -9.35 11.93 -1.54
N ASN A 64 -10.52 12.42 -1.20
CA ASN A 64 -11.76 12.05 -1.88
C ASN A 64 -11.70 12.48 -3.36
N ASP A 65 -12.47 11.80 -4.20
CA ASP A 65 -13.05 12.45 -5.37
C ASP A 65 -14.09 13.45 -4.83
N LEU A 66 -13.61 14.67 -4.56
CA LEU A 66 -14.29 15.76 -3.87
C LEU A 66 -15.41 16.36 -4.71
N ASN A 67 -16.31 15.55 -5.26
CA ASN A 67 -17.57 16.05 -5.79
C ASN A 67 -18.65 15.85 -4.73
N PRO A 68 -19.23 16.95 -4.21
CA PRO A 68 -20.38 16.85 -3.32
C PRO A 68 -21.46 16.01 -4.01
N VAL A 69 -21.87 14.91 -3.37
CA VAL A 69 -22.96 14.10 -3.90
C VAL A 69 -24.27 14.74 -3.44
N ALA A 70 -25.07 15.19 -4.40
CA ALA A 70 -26.34 15.87 -4.12
C ALA A 70 -27.44 14.93 -3.62
N ASP A 71 -27.33 13.62 -3.87
CA ASP A 71 -28.32 12.62 -3.46
C ASP A 71 -27.72 11.63 -2.46
N LEU A 72 -28.13 11.76 -1.19
CA LEU A 72 -27.81 10.81 -0.12
C LEU A 72 -28.89 9.76 0.11
N ASN A 73 -30.04 9.80 -0.58
CA ASN A 73 -31.13 8.87 -0.31
C ASN A 73 -31.03 7.58 -1.13
N SER A 74 -30.05 7.49 -2.01
CA SER A 74 -29.72 6.29 -2.75
C SER A 74 -28.54 5.57 -2.12
N GLY A 75 -28.71 4.28 -1.85
CA GLY A 75 -27.63 3.42 -1.38
C GLY A 75 -26.41 3.49 -2.31
N GLY A 76 -25.21 3.26 -1.76
CA GLY A 76 -23.98 3.39 -2.54
C GLY A 76 -22.71 2.99 -1.82
N SER A 77 -21.63 2.95 -2.58
CA SER A 77 -20.27 2.65 -2.11
C SER A 77 -19.23 3.42 -2.91
N SER A 78 -18.08 3.68 -2.29
CA SER A 78 -16.88 4.10 -3.00
C SER A 78 -15.85 2.99 -3.00
N LYS A 79 -15.11 2.89 -4.10
CA LYS A 79 -13.93 2.04 -4.24
C LYS A 79 -12.78 2.93 -4.68
N ILE A 80 -11.70 2.92 -3.90
CA ILE A 80 -10.47 3.62 -4.26
C ILE A 80 -9.39 2.57 -4.50
N THR A 81 -8.66 2.73 -5.61
CA THR A 81 -7.46 1.96 -5.92
C THR A 81 -6.28 2.91 -5.95
N VAL A 82 -5.30 2.68 -5.08
CA VAL A 82 -4.00 3.35 -5.12
C VAL A 82 -3.01 2.40 -5.81
N SER A 83 -2.43 2.85 -6.92
CA SER A 83 -1.42 2.13 -7.69
C SER A 83 -0.52 3.10 -8.43
N ASP A 84 0.70 2.69 -8.76
CA ASP A 84 1.57 3.47 -9.64
C ASP A 84 1.01 3.53 -11.07
N SER A 85 0.99 4.71 -11.67
CA SER A 85 0.40 4.92 -13.00
C SER A 85 1.20 4.27 -14.13
N ASN A 86 2.47 3.95 -13.89
CA ASN A 86 3.37 3.35 -14.87
C ASN A 86 3.56 1.84 -14.62
N GLY A 87 2.77 1.24 -13.73
CA GLY A 87 2.85 -0.18 -13.39
C GLY A 87 3.97 -0.55 -12.42
N GLY A 88 4.59 0.44 -11.76
CA GLY A 88 5.57 0.25 -10.70
C GLY A 88 4.94 -0.13 -9.35
N PHE A 89 5.65 0.20 -8.27
CA PHE A 89 5.22 -0.06 -6.91
C PHE A 89 4.77 1.22 -6.20
N VAL A 90 3.70 1.12 -5.41
CA VAL A 90 3.29 2.18 -4.46
C VAL A 90 4.36 2.40 -3.40
N ALA A 91 4.97 1.32 -2.94
CA ALA A 91 6.10 1.33 -2.01
C ALA A 91 6.96 0.08 -2.22
N TYR A 92 8.27 0.19 -1.95
CA TYR A 92 9.21 -0.90 -2.17
C TYR A 92 10.13 -1.08 -0.96
N GLY A 93 10.42 -2.33 -0.62
CA GLY A 93 11.32 -2.68 0.46
C GLY A 93 10.77 -2.36 1.86
N ILE A 94 9.45 -2.45 2.04
CA ILE A 94 8.79 -2.08 3.29
C ILE A 94 8.63 -3.27 4.25
N ASP A 95 8.70 -3.00 5.55
CA ASP A 95 8.46 -3.98 6.62
C ASP A 95 7.18 -3.69 7.45
N ALA A 96 6.58 -2.52 7.25
CA ALA A 96 5.34 -2.12 7.89
C ALA A 96 4.56 -1.09 7.05
N ILE A 97 3.25 -1.11 7.21
CA ILE A 97 2.32 -0.14 6.65
C ILE A 97 1.43 0.42 7.75
N ARG A 98 1.11 1.71 7.67
CA ARG A 98 0.24 2.42 8.61
C ARG A 98 -0.77 3.23 7.85
N PHE A 99 -2.04 3.06 8.20
CA PHE A 99 -3.12 3.93 7.76
C PHE A 99 -3.38 4.97 8.83
N VAL A 100 -3.39 6.24 8.45
CA VAL A 100 -3.78 7.36 9.31
C VAL A 100 -5.10 7.88 8.79
N ILE A 101 -6.14 7.78 9.59
CA ILE A 101 -7.50 8.09 9.19
C ILE A 101 -7.77 9.55 9.47
N LEU A 102 -8.37 10.24 8.50
CA LEU A 102 -8.61 11.68 8.57
C LEU A 102 -10.11 11.98 8.49
N ASP A 103 -10.48 13.15 8.99
CA ASP A 103 -11.82 13.68 8.86
C ASP A 103 -12.12 14.05 7.41
N ILE A 104 -13.40 13.98 7.09
CA ILE A 104 -13.95 14.40 5.81
C ILE A 104 -14.25 15.90 5.90
N PRO A 105 -13.77 16.73 4.96
CA PRO A 105 -13.97 18.18 5.07
C PRO A 105 -15.46 18.51 5.02
N ALA A 106 -15.92 19.44 5.87
CA ALA A 106 -17.33 19.74 6.09
C ALA A 106 -18.13 20.10 4.82
N GLY A 107 -17.48 20.64 3.78
CA GLY A 107 -18.12 20.98 2.50
C GLY A 107 -18.51 19.76 1.64
N PHE A 108 -18.09 18.55 2.03
CA PHE A 108 -18.37 17.32 1.32
C PHE A 108 -19.44 16.47 1.99
N GLU A 109 -19.90 16.85 3.18
CA GLU A 109 -20.92 16.11 3.92
C GLU A 109 -22.22 16.92 4.00
N PRO A 110 -23.33 16.44 3.40
CA PRO A 110 -24.62 17.13 3.46
C PRO A 110 -25.26 17.12 4.85
N ASN A 111 -24.80 16.26 5.78
CA ASN A 111 -25.43 16.06 7.08
C ASN A 111 -24.46 16.33 8.25
N PRO A 112 -24.85 17.14 9.26
CA PRO A 112 -24.04 17.37 10.45
C PRO A 112 -23.93 16.07 11.26
N GLY A 113 -22.78 15.40 11.17
CA GLY A 113 -22.49 14.12 11.84
C GLY A 113 -21.72 13.10 11.00
N GLY A 114 -21.58 13.30 9.69
CA GLY A 114 -20.88 12.39 8.75
C GLY A 114 -19.37 12.59 8.60
N GLY A 115 -18.70 13.24 9.55
CA GLY A 115 -17.37 13.82 9.34
C GLY A 115 -16.18 12.86 9.37
N SER A 116 -16.38 11.54 9.41
CA SER A 116 -15.26 10.59 9.60
C SER A 116 -15.27 9.47 8.58
N THR A 117 -14.06 9.13 8.13
CA THR A 117 -13.83 8.04 7.19
C THR A 117 -14.16 6.69 7.81
N ALA A 118 -14.98 5.90 7.11
CA ALA A 118 -15.32 4.55 7.49
C ALA A 118 -14.87 3.55 6.41
N PHE A 119 -14.34 2.40 6.85
CA PHE A 119 -13.94 1.33 5.93
C PHE A 119 -14.79 0.09 6.17
N ARG A 120 -15.28 -0.48 5.07
CA ARG A 120 -15.70 -1.88 5.05
C ARG A 120 -14.48 -2.78 4.95
N GLU A 121 -13.55 -2.43 4.07
CA GLU A 121 -12.40 -3.24 3.71
C GLU A 121 -11.23 -2.36 3.24
N ILE A 122 -10.01 -2.78 3.55
CA ILE A 122 -8.77 -2.27 2.98
C ILE A 122 -7.89 -3.48 2.67
N ASP A 123 -7.60 -3.69 1.39
CA ASP A 123 -6.75 -4.75 0.89
C ASP A 123 -5.42 -4.18 0.40
N VAL A 124 -4.33 -4.87 0.73
CA VAL A 124 -2.98 -4.51 0.33
C VAL A 124 -2.40 -5.64 -0.51
N PHE A 125 -2.08 -5.36 -1.77
CA PHE A 125 -1.53 -6.32 -2.72
C PHE A 125 -0.06 -6.04 -2.98
N GLY A 126 0.74 -7.09 -2.90
CA GLY A 126 2.17 -7.02 -3.10
C GLY A 126 2.82 -8.38 -2.95
N SER A 127 4.15 -8.40 -3.06
CA SER A 127 4.95 -9.61 -2.89
C SER A 127 6.24 -9.31 -2.13
N ALA A 128 6.83 -10.35 -1.52
CA ALA A 128 8.15 -10.23 -0.94
C ALA A 128 9.16 -9.86 -2.04
N VAL A 129 10.07 -8.93 -1.74
CA VAL A 129 11.21 -8.61 -2.60
C VAL A 129 12.19 -9.77 -2.52
N ILE A 130 12.49 -10.38 -3.67
CA ILE A 130 13.49 -11.44 -3.79
C ILE A 130 14.69 -10.85 -4.53
N PRO A 131 15.89 -10.79 -3.92
CA PRO A 131 17.09 -10.41 -4.64
C PRO A 131 17.31 -11.39 -5.78
N GLU A 132 17.59 -10.87 -6.96
CA GLU A 132 18.13 -11.73 -8.01
C GLU A 132 19.42 -12.38 -7.49
N PRO A 133 19.66 -13.68 -7.75
CA PRO A 133 20.94 -14.29 -7.45
C PRO A 133 22.01 -13.45 -8.14
N GLY A 134 22.82 -12.74 -7.32
CA GLY A 134 23.76 -11.75 -7.82
C GLY A 134 24.55 -12.34 -8.97
N SER A 135 24.48 -11.70 -10.14
CA SER A 135 25.14 -12.12 -11.38
C SER A 135 26.63 -12.42 -11.21
N THR A 136 27.24 -11.93 -10.13
CA THR A 136 28.58 -12.31 -9.64
C THR A 136 28.77 -13.81 -9.46
N LEU A 137 27.79 -14.57 -8.93
CA LEU A 137 27.85 -16.03 -8.78
C LEU A 137 27.77 -16.75 -10.14
N MET A 138 26.99 -16.21 -11.09
CA MET A 138 26.89 -16.75 -12.45
C MET A 138 28.20 -16.53 -13.23
N PHE A 139 28.83 -15.36 -13.11
CA PHE A 139 30.12 -15.10 -13.74
C PHE A 139 31.26 -15.89 -13.08
N LEU A 140 31.24 -16.09 -11.76
CA LEU A 140 32.23 -16.93 -11.07
C LEU A 140 32.08 -18.41 -11.45
N GLY A 141 30.85 -18.91 -11.52
CA GLY A 141 30.56 -20.28 -11.96
C GLY A 141 30.96 -20.54 -13.41
N ALA A 142 30.67 -19.59 -14.32
CA ALA A 142 31.03 -19.68 -15.72
C ALA A 142 32.55 -19.60 -15.94
N THR A 143 33.27 -18.76 -15.19
CA THR A 143 34.73 -18.65 -15.28
C THR A 143 35.44 -19.88 -14.72
N LEU A 144 34.99 -20.44 -13.60
CA LEU A 144 35.50 -21.70 -13.04
C LEU A 144 35.23 -22.90 -13.97
N ALA A 145 34.05 -22.97 -14.58
CA ALA A 145 33.73 -24.01 -15.57
C ALA A 145 34.60 -23.89 -16.84
N ALA A 146 34.82 -22.67 -17.34
CA ALA A 146 35.69 -22.41 -18.49
C ALA A 146 37.17 -22.76 -18.20
N LEU A 147 37.65 -22.51 -16.97
CA LEU A 147 38.99 -22.90 -16.54
C LEU A 147 39.13 -24.41 -16.35
N GLY A 148 38.07 -25.10 -15.89
CA GLY A 148 38.03 -26.55 -15.75
C GLY A 148 38.08 -27.30 -17.08
N LEU A 149 37.40 -26.77 -18.12
CA LEU A 149 37.39 -27.36 -19.46
C LEU A 149 38.73 -27.22 -20.19
N ARG A 150 39.48 -26.13 -19.96
CA ARG A 150 40.81 -25.93 -20.57
C ARG A 150 41.87 -26.93 -20.09
N ARG A 151 41.75 -27.45 -18.86
CA ARG A 151 42.70 -28.45 -18.32
C ARG A 151 42.52 -29.85 -18.91
N ARG A 152 41.34 -30.18 -19.47
CA ARG A 152 41.06 -31.50 -20.08
C ARG A 152 41.38 -31.58 -21.57
N ALA A 153 41.63 -30.46 -22.24
CA ALA A 153 41.93 -30.43 -23.67
C ALA A 153 43.45 -30.54 -23.99
N LEU A 154 44.30 -30.71 -22.97
CA LEU A 154 45.77 -30.74 -23.09
C LEU A 154 46.40 -32.05 -22.56
N SER A 155 45.61 -33.11 -22.37
CA SER A 155 46.09 -34.44 -21.95
C SER A 155 45.89 -35.48 -23.04
#